data_AF-A0A948I2L6-F1
#
_entry.id   AF-A0A948I2L6-F1
#
_cell.length_a   1.000
_cell.length_b   1.000
_cell.length_c   1.000
_cell.angle_alpha   90.00
_cell.angle_beta   90.00
_cell.angle_gamma   90.00
#
_symmetry.space_group_name_H-M   'P 1'
#
loop_
_entity.id
_entity.type
_entity.pdbx_description
1 polymer ?
#
loop_
_entity_poly.entity_id
_entity_poly.type
_entity_poly.pdbx_seq_one_letter_code
_entity_poly.pdbx_strand_id
1 'polypeptide(L)'
;MTLSADDLKELQYSIQRMNSVAAVFRMRAENTMNPRFFAFATMIDTYLDCCQHSMTQGRDFIRDGLVISAEDKAQMQEIMNEIFTGDPATPPDAEGKK
;
A
#
# COMPACT_ATOMS: atom_id res chain seq x y z
N MET A 1 -1.71 -25.10 -6.42
CA MET A 1 -2.30 -25.26 -7.76
C MET A 1 -1.48 -24.40 -8.71
N THR A 2 -1.22 -24.84 -9.93
CA THR A 2 -0.54 -24.00 -10.92
C THR A 2 -1.57 -23.04 -11.52
N LEU A 3 -1.27 -21.74 -11.58
CA LEU A 3 -2.16 -20.74 -12.18
C LEU A 3 -2.35 -21.02 -13.67
N SER A 4 -3.59 -20.92 -14.13
CA SER A 4 -3.87 -20.94 -15.56
C SER A 4 -3.48 -19.61 -16.22
N ALA A 5 -3.39 -19.59 -17.55
CA ALA A 5 -3.12 -18.36 -18.30
C ALA A 5 -4.24 -17.30 -18.11
N ASP A 6 -5.48 -17.74 -17.95
CA ASP A 6 -6.62 -16.86 -17.70
C ASP A 6 -6.56 -16.28 -16.28
N ASP A 7 -6.21 -17.09 -15.26
CA ASP A 7 -6.00 -16.60 -13.89
C ASP A 7 -4.91 -15.51 -13.85
N LEU A 8 -3.78 -15.73 -14.53
CA LEU A 8 -2.70 -14.76 -14.62
C LEU A 8 -3.16 -13.44 -15.26
N LYS A 9 -3.98 -13.53 -16.32
CA LYS A 9 -4.52 -12.35 -17.00
C LYS A 9 -5.47 -11.56 -16.11
N GLU A 10 -6.33 -12.24 -15.36
CA GLU A 10 -7.25 -11.60 -14.41
C GLU A 10 -6.51 -10.92 -13.25
N LEU A 11 -5.48 -11.58 -12.70
CA LEU A 11 -4.62 -11.03 -11.66
C LEU A 11 -3.87 -9.79 -12.17
N GLN A 12 -3.31 -9.86 -13.38
CA GLN A 12 -2.62 -8.74 -14.00
C GLN A 12 -3.57 -7.56 -14.27
N TYR A 13 -4.78 -7.82 -14.76
CA TYR A 13 -5.80 -6.79 -14.93
C TYR A 13 -6.21 -6.15 -13.60
N SER A 14 -6.28 -6.95 -12.53
CA SER A 14 -6.57 -6.45 -11.19
C SER A 14 -5.45 -5.54 -10.67
N ILE A 15 -4.18 -5.92 -10.86
CA ILE A 15 -3.03 -5.05 -10.53
C ILE A 15 -3.09 -3.74 -11.34
N GLN A 16 -3.39 -3.79 -12.64
CA GLN A 16 -3.51 -2.58 -13.46
C GLN A 16 -4.60 -1.62 -12.96
N ARG A 17 -5.76 -2.14 -12.56
CA ARG A 17 -6.84 -1.34 -11.98
C ARG A 17 -6.41 -0.72 -10.65
N MET A 18 -5.76 -1.49 -9.78
CA MET A 18 -5.29 -0.98 -8.49
C MET A 18 -4.19 0.09 -8.67
N ASN A 19 -3.25 -0.10 -9.60
CA ASN A 19 -2.25 0.91 -9.96
C ASN A 19 -2.88 2.23 -10.42
N SER A 20 -3.98 2.16 -11.17
CA SER A 20 -4.71 3.35 -11.62
C SER A 20 -5.33 4.12 -10.44
N VAL A 21 -5.89 3.40 -9.46
CA VAL A 21 -6.45 4.00 -8.24
C VAL A 21 -5.34 4.57 -7.34
N ALA A 22 -4.24 3.83 -7.18
CA ALA A 22 -3.07 4.24 -6.40
C ALA A 22 -2.45 5.53 -6.97
N ALA A 23 -2.32 5.64 -8.28
CA ALA A 23 -1.82 6.85 -8.93
C ALA A 23 -2.69 8.09 -8.64
N VAL A 24 -4.02 7.95 -8.70
CA VAL A 24 -4.95 9.04 -8.36
C VAL A 24 -4.84 9.39 -6.87
N PHE A 25 -4.74 8.39 -6.01
CA PHE A 25 -4.59 8.61 -4.58
C PHE A 25 -3.28 9.36 -4.27
N ARG A 26 -2.15 8.91 -4.82
CA ARG A 26 -0.83 9.54 -4.65
C ARG A 26 -0.84 10.99 -5.13
N MET A 27 -1.38 11.26 -6.31
CA MET A 27 -1.53 12.64 -6.83
C MET A 27 -2.35 13.51 -5.87
N ARG A 28 -3.40 12.98 -5.24
CA ARG A 28 -4.20 13.73 -4.25
C ARG A 28 -3.47 13.89 -2.93
N ALA A 29 -2.75 12.86 -2.47
CA ALA A 29 -1.96 12.87 -1.25
C ALA A 29 -0.85 13.93 -1.30
N GLU A 30 -0.21 14.12 -2.44
CA GLU A 30 0.79 15.18 -2.66
C GLU A 30 0.17 16.58 -2.53
N ASN A 31 -1.11 16.74 -2.91
CA ASN A 31 -1.80 18.03 -2.86
C ASN A 31 -2.37 18.38 -1.48
N THR A 32 -2.57 17.42 -0.58
CA THR A 32 -3.18 17.67 0.75
C THR A 32 -2.20 18.24 1.77
N MET A 33 -0.90 18.33 1.46
CA MET A 33 0.18 18.79 2.36
C MET A 33 0.21 18.06 3.72
N ASN A 34 -0.38 16.87 3.79
CA ASN A 34 -0.47 16.08 5.02
C ASN A 34 0.44 14.85 4.88
N PRO A 35 1.52 14.75 5.68
CA PRO A 35 2.49 13.66 5.56
C PRO A 35 1.88 12.28 5.78
N ARG A 36 0.77 12.17 6.54
CA ARG A 36 0.07 10.89 6.73
C ARG A 36 -0.55 10.38 5.44
N PHE A 37 -1.09 11.27 4.60
CA PHE A 37 -1.65 10.86 3.30
C PHE A 37 -0.56 10.37 2.36
N PHE A 38 0.63 10.98 2.42
CA PHE A 38 1.79 10.50 1.69
C PHE A 38 2.23 9.12 2.19
N ALA A 39 2.31 8.92 3.51
CA ALA A 39 2.60 7.60 4.10
C ALA A 39 1.56 6.54 3.70
N PHE A 40 0.26 6.88 3.67
CA PHE A 40 -0.77 6.00 3.12
C PHE A 40 -0.56 5.66 1.64
N ALA A 41 -0.11 6.63 0.83
CA ALA A 41 0.19 6.37 -0.58
C ALA A 41 1.34 5.37 -0.69
N THR A 42 2.43 5.59 0.06
CA THR A 42 3.57 4.66 0.14
C THR A 42 3.12 3.26 0.55
N MET A 43 2.23 3.13 1.54
CA MET A 43 1.68 1.83 1.95
C MET A 43 0.95 1.11 0.80
N ILE A 44 0.14 1.83 0.04
CA ILE A 44 -0.59 1.28 -1.11
C ILE A 44 0.40 0.78 -2.17
N ASP A 45 1.47 1.52 -2.43
CA ASP A 45 2.48 1.12 -3.41
C ASP A 45 3.24 -0.14 -2.94
N THR A 46 3.66 -0.21 -1.68
CA THR A 46 4.29 -1.42 -1.10
C THR A 46 3.36 -2.64 -1.19
N TYR A 47 2.06 -2.46 -0.97
CA TYR A 47 1.07 -3.53 -1.14
C TYR A 47 0.99 -4.00 -2.61
N LEU A 48 1.05 -3.09 -3.57
CA LEU A 48 1.01 -3.43 -5.00
C LEU A 48 2.27 -4.15 -5.46
N ASP A 49 3.42 -3.78 -4.91
CA ASP A 49 4.68 -4.50 -5.15
C ASP A 49 4.60 -5.93 -4.62
N CYS A 50 4.01 -6.15 -3.43
CA CYS A 50 3.75 -7.49 -2.90
C CYS A 50 2.80 -8.31 -3.79
N CYS A 51 1.78 -7.67 -4.37
CA CYS A 51 0.87 -8.32 -5.33
C CYS A 51 1.62 -8.78 -6.58
N GLN A 52 2.46 -7.90 -7.14
CA GLN A 52 3.27 -8.19 -8.31
C GLN A 52 4.26 -9.32 -8.03
N HIS A 53 4.95 -9.29 -6.89
CA HIS A 53 5.89 -10.33 -6.49
C HIS A 53 5.18 -11.68 -6.26
N SER A 54 4.02 -11.69 -5.61
CA SER A 54 3.23 -12.93 -5.46
C SER A 54 2.87 -13.54 -6.82
N MET A 55 2.53 -12.69 -7.80
CA MET A 55 2.23 -13.13 -9.17
C MET A 55 3.48 -13.66 -9.91
N THR A 56 4.66 -13.05 -9.77
CA THR A 56 5.89 -13.56 -10.40
C THR A 56 6.35 -14.89 -9.82
N GLN A 57 5.97 -15.20 -8.58
CA GLN A 57 6.15 -16.52 -7.96
C GLN A 57 5.06 -17.54 -8.35
N GLY A 58 4.11 -17.16 -9.21
CA GLY A 58 3.02 -18.03 -9.65
C GLY A 58 1.95 -18.28 -8.59
N ARG A 59 1.75 -17.33 -7.67
CA ARG A 59 0.77 -17.43 -6.58
C ARG A 59 -0.42 -16.50 -6.82
N ASP A 60 -1.62 -17.01 -6.53
CA ASP A 60 -2.83 -16.20 -6.56
C ASP A 60 -2.91 -15.37 -5.28
N PHE A 61 -2.58 -14.08 -5.36
CA PHE A 61 -2.63 -13.20 -4.19
C PHE A 61 -4.07 -12.92 -3.70
N ILE A 62 -5.10 -13.18 -4.51
CA ILE A 62 -6.51 -13.02 -4.14
C ILE A 62 -6.99 -14.23 -3.35
N ARG A 63 -6.65 -15.45 -3.80
CA ARG A 63 -7.08 -16.70 -3.15
C ARG A 63 -6.17 -17.15 -2.03
N ASP A 64 -4.86 -17.14 -2.27
CA ASP A 64 -3.84 -17.70 -1.36
C ASP A 64 -3.24 -16.65 -0.43
N GLY A 65 -3.60 -15.38 -0.64
CA GLY A 65 -3.04 -14.22 0.06
C GLY A 65 -1.65 -13.82 -0.43
N LEU A 66 -1.15 -12.71 0.13
CA LEU A 66 0.13 -12.13 -0.25
C LEU A 66 1.32 -12.91 0.32
N VAL A 67 2.36 -13.04 -0.49
CA VAL A 67 3.71 -13.31 0.00
C VAL A 67 4.27 -11.99 0.49
N ILE A 68 4.53 -11.90 1.79
CA ILE A 68 5.16 -10.74 2.41
C ILE A 68 6.50 -11.22 2.98
N SER A 69 7.60 -10.66 2.49
CA SER A 69 8.91 -10.97 3.04
C SER A 69 9.10 -10.31 4.42
N ALA A 70 10.13 -10.72 5.15
CA ALA A 70 10.46 -10.05 6.42
C ALA A 70 10.83 -8.57 6.20
N GLU A 71 11.43 -8.26 5.06
CA GLU A 71 11.79 -6.89 4.66
C GLU A 71 10.55 -6.06 4.35
N ASP A 72 9.65 -6.56 3.51
CA ASP A 72 8.37 -5.88 3.19
C ASP A 72 7.55 -5.64 4.46
N LYS A 73 7.53 -6.64 5.36
CA LYS A 73 6.83 -6.53 6.65
C LYS A 73 7.42 -5.43 7.53
N ALA A 74 8.75 -5.32 7.60
CA ALA A 74 9.41 -4.26 8.36
C ALA A 74 9.09 -2.89 7.77
N GLN A 75 9.16 -2.75 6.45
CA GLN A 75 8.81 -1.51 5.74
C GLN A 75 7.35 -1.11 5.97
N MET A 76 6.41 -2.05 5.85
CA MET A 76 5.00 -1.78 6.16
C MET A 76 4.81 -1.36 7.62
N GLN A 77 5.53 -1.97 8.56
CA GLN A 77 5.43 -1.57 9.97
C GLN A 77 5.93 -0.14 10.20
N GLU A 78 7.01 0.28 9.54
CA GLU A 78 7.52 1.65 9.60
C GLU A 78 6.51 2.65 9.03
N ILE A 79 5.96 2.36 7.84
CA ILE A 79 4.94 3.22 7.21
C ILE A 79 3.67 3.30 8.08
N MET A 80 3.24 2.19 8.69
CA MET A 80 2.12 2.20 9.64
C MET A 80 2.40 3.11 10.83
N ASN A 81 3.61 3.08 11.38
CA ASN A 81 3.97 3.98 12.46
C ASN A 81 3.88 5.44 12.01
N GLU A 82 4.42 5.80 10.84
CA GLU A 82 4.31 7.16 10.28
C GLU A 82 2.85 7.63 10.14
N ILE A 83 1.96 6.73 9.70
CA ILE A 83 0.52 6.99 9.59
C ILE A 83 -0.10 7.30 10.95
N PHE A 84 0.18 6.48 11.97
CA PHE A 84 -0.55 6.51 13.25
C PHE A 84 0.07 7.40 14.31
N THR A 85 1.39 7.47 14.42
CA THR A 85 2.05 8.28 15.44
C THR A 85 2.16 9.74 15.02
N GLY A 86 2.22 10.01 13.70
CA GLY A 86 2.60 11.33 13.22
C GLY A 86 4.00 11.73 13.69
N ASP A 87 4.54 12.77 13.07
CA ASP A 87 5.79 13.38 13.51
C ASP A 87 5.66 13.81 15.00
N PRO A 88 6.56 13.41 15.92
CA PRO A 88 6.53 13.90 17.31
C PRO A 88 6.70 15.44 17.39
N ALA A 89 7.02 16.12 16.29
CA ALA A 89 7.02 17.56 16.18
C ALA A 89 5.63 18.21 16.10
N THR A 90 4.54 17.45 15.94
CA THR A 90 3.18 18.01 15.96
C THR A 90 2.57 17.76 17.34
N PRO A 91 2.35 18.81 18.16
CA PRO A 91 1.71 18.63 19.46
C PRO A 91 0.34 17.98 19.27
N PRO A 92 -0.08 17.08 20.19
CA PRO A 92 -1.46 16.62 20.21
C PRO A 92 -2.34 17.86 20.40
N ASP A 93 -3.44 17.88 19.66
CA ASP A 93 -4.45 18.93 19.57
C ASP A 93 -4.31 20.09 20.58
N ALA A 94 -4.28 21.30 20.03
CA ALA A 94 -4.85 22.45 20.72
C ALA A 94 -6.38 22.28 20.89
N GLU A 95 -6.81 21.21 21.58
CA GLU A 95 -8.09 21.19 22.26
C GLU A 95 -7.97 22.17 23.43
N GLY A 96 -8.59 23.35 23.26
CA GLY A 96 -8.88 24.25 24.36
C GLY A 96 -8.41 25.68 24.15
N LYS A 97 -9.23 26.45 23.42
CA LYS A 97 -9.47 27.91 23.54
C LYS A 97 -10.31 28.30 22.30
N LYS A 98 -11.52 28.84 22.37
CA LYS A 98 -12.36 29.43 23.41
C LYS A 98 -13.81 29.30 22.94
#